data_AF-A0A943N7H8-F1
#
_entry.id   AF-A0A943N7H8-F1
#
_cell.length_a   1.000
_cell.length_b   1.000
_cell.length_c   1.000
_cell.angle_alpha   90.00
_cell.angle_beta   90.00
_cell.angle_gamma   90.00
#
_symmetry.space_group_name_H-M   'P 1'
#
loop_
_entity.id
_entity.type
_entity.pdbx_description
1 polymer ?
#
loop_
_entity_poly.entity_id
_entity_poly.type
_entity_poly.pdbx_seq_one_letter_code
_entity_poly.pdbx_strand_id
1 'polypeptide(L)'
;YSGHSHGRYAGSAWYADNFFEDLRANCIANINTDSAGCRGADDIIHSIVMPEAKPLAVQIVKEQTGEQFEGKRCGRLGDQSFWNVGLSSAFASFSRQKKRMLPNGKMGFERGNSELGPGWHTPDDLEKHIDPNNLLRDAKIVGEYVMTCLTEQVIPMHLECAVAEITSELEKWAALAGDKFDLDDTIERSKQLNGKVELFMDTELSESVKNECILKLSRLLTAINFTRGSIYGNEPALPIDAIPVLSPIHKLIDQNTAEVDIPALKLELLRARNFINHNIKLANDLLDSVMK
;
A
#
# COMPACT_ATOMS: atom_id res chain seq x y z
N TYR A 1 9.27 6.87 -13.25
CA TYR A 1 9.98 8.16 -13.05
C TYR A 1 11.46 8.02 -13.41
N SER A 2 12.16 9.13 -13.70
CA SER A 2 13.62 9.10 -13.95
C SER A 2 14.40 8.63 -12.72
N GLY A 3 15.53 7.96 -12.92
CA GLY A 3 16.36 7.48 -11.82
C GLY A 3 15.77 6.33 -10.99
N HIS A 4 14.66 5.70 -11.45
CA HIS A 4 14.03 4.55 -10.79
C HIS A 4 15.04 3.42 -10.54
N SER A 5 15.70 2.90 -11.59
CA SER A 5 16.56 1.72 -11.48
C SER A 5 17.93 2.03 -10.87
N HIS A 6 18.49 3.21 -11.14
CA HIS A 6 19.84 3.58 -10.70
C HIS A 6 19.87 4.22 -9.30
N GLY A 7 18.84 4.98 -8.94
CA GLY A 7 18.74 5.71 -7.68
C GLY A 7 17.71 5.14 -6.71
N ARG A 8 17.19 3.93 -6.99
CA ARG A 8 16.08 3.30 -6.23
C ARG A 8 14.92 4.27 -6.00
N TYR A 9 14.25 4.63 -7.10
CA TYR A 9 13.09 5.53 -7.10
C TYR A 9 13.44 7.00 -6.84
N ALA A 10 14.69 7.41 -7.09
CA ALA A 10 15.18 8.77 -6.80
C ALA A 10 14.31 9.88 -7.41
N GLY A 11 13.78 9.71 -8.63
CA GLY A 11 12.94 10.74 -9.25
C GLY A 11 11.57 10.89 -8.60
N SER A 12 10.91 9.79 -8.24
CA SER A 12 9.62 9.87 -7.54
C SER A 12 9.78 10.31 -6.09
N ALA A 13 10.88 9.90 -5.43
CA ALA A 13 11.23 10.39 -4.10
C ALA A 13 11.49 11.90 -4.11
N TRP A 14 12.30 12.39 -5.06
CA TRP A 14 12.54 13.82 -5.23
C TRP A 14 11.24 14.58 -5.47
N TYR A 15 10.34 14.05 -6.30
CA TYR A 15 9.05 14.68 -6.55
C TYR A 15 8.17 14.71 -5.30
N ALA A 16 8.05 13.60 -4.57
CA ALA A 16 7.30 13.53 -3.32
C ALA A 16 7.83 14.55 -2.28
N ASP A 17 9.14 14.71 -2.18
CA ASP A 17 9.77 15.61 -1.20
C ASP A 17 9.60 17.09 -1.59
N ASN A 18 9.71 17.44 -2.88
CA ASN A 18 9.60 18.84 -3.33
C ASN A 18 8.16 19.34 -3.44
N PHE A 19 7.19 18.43 -3.61
CA PHE A 19 5.77 18.76 -3.77
C PHE A 19 4.93 18.20 -2.62
N PHE A 20 5.54 17.96 -1.45
CA PHE A 20 4.90 17.29 -0.32
C PHE A 20 3.56 17.90 0.08
N GLU A 21 3.51 19.22 0.27
CA GLU A 21 2.29 19.91 0.73
C GLU A 21 1.17 19.83 -0.30
N ASP A 22 1.48 20.08 -1.58
CA ASP A 22 0.52 20.01 -2.68
C ASP A 22 -0.02 18.60 -2.86
N LEU A 23 0.86 17.60 -2.87
CA LEU A 23 0.45 16.20 -2.98
C LEU A 23 -0.41 15.76 -1.80
N ARG A 24 -0.02 16.14 -0.57
CA ARG A 24 -0.77 15.77 0.63
C ARG A 24 -2.17 16.39 0.63
N ALA A 25 -2.29 17.65 0.20
CA ALA A 25 -3.54 18.38 0.14
C ALA A 25 -4.46 17.92 -1.01
N ASN A 26 -3.91 17.67 -2.20
CA ASN A 26 -4.70 17.60 -3.44
C ASN A 26 -4.66 16.25 -4.15
N CYS A 27 -3.64 15.42 -3.97
CA CYS A 27 -3.50 14.19 -4.77
C CYS A 27 -4.42 13.07 -4.28
N ILE A 28 -5.26 12.50 -5.14
CA ILE A 28 -6.21 11.44 -4.73
C ILE A 28 -5.47 10.13 -4.42
N ALA A 29 -4.66 9.64 -5.37
CA ALA A 29 -3.96 8.38 -5.26
C ALA A 29 -2.72 8.34 -6.15
N ASN A 30 -1.74 7.50 -5.77
CA ASN A 30 -0.62 7.12 -6.62
C ASN A 30 -0.96 5.85 -7.41
N ILE A 31 -1.29 6.01 -8.70
CA ILE A 31 -1.54 4.91 -9.63
C ILE A 31 -0.29 4.70 -10.49
N ASN A 32 0.36 3.56 -10.34
CA ASN A 32 1.64 3.30 -10.99
C ASN A 32 1.50 2.24 -12.10
N THR A 33 2.17 2.46 -13.23
CA THR A 33 2.34 1.46 -14.28
C THR A 33 3.83 1.29 -14.59
N ASP A 34 4.28 0.03 -14.55
CA ASP A 34 5.64 -0.39 -14.87
C ASP A 34 5.56 -1.67 -15.71
N SER A 35 6.41 -1.80 -16.73
CA SER A 35 6.56 -3.04 -17.52
C SER A 35 5.26 -3.55 -18.17
N ALA A 36 4.37 -2.65 -18.59
CA ALA A 36 3.08 -3.00 -19.20
C ALA A 36 3.23 -3.69 -20.58
N GLY A 37 2.28 -4.57 -20.90
CA GLY A 37 2.15 -5.14 -22.24
C GLY A 37 3.18 -6.20 -22.61
N CYS A 38 3.95 -6.74 -21.66
CA CYS A 38 4.88 -7.82 -21.94
C CYS A 38 4.16 -9.07 -22.49
N ARG A 39 4.78 -9.77 -23.46
CA ARG A 39 4.33 -11.10 -23.94
C ARG A 39 4.31 -12.10 -22.79
N GLY A 40 3.25 -12.89 -22.70
CA GLY A 40 3.07 -13.88 -21.62
C GLY A 40 2.76 -13.28 -20.23
N ALA A 41 2.45 -11.98 -20.16
CA ALA A 41 2.05 -11.31 -18.93
C ALA A 41 0.60 -11.65 -18.55
N ASP A 42 0.39 -12.91 -18.18
CA ASP A 42 -0.92 -13.51 -17.91
C ASP A 42 -1.31 -13.46 -16.42
N ASP A 43 -0.38 -13.10 -15.52
CA ASP A 43 -0.69 -12.82 -14.12
C ASP A 43 -1.13 -11.37 -14.00
N ILE A 44 -2.45 -11.17 -13.99
CA ILE A 44 -3.09 -9.86 -13.87
C ILE A 44 -3.83 -9.68 -12.54
N ILE A 45 -3.69 -10.65 -11.62
CA ILE A 45 -4.43 -10.66 -10.35
C ILE A 45 -3.55 -10.28 -9.15
N HIS A 46 -2.23 -10.25 -9.32
CA HIS A 46 -1.27 -10.06 -8.22
C HIS A 46 -0.42 -8.79 -8.30
N SER A 47 -0.99 -7.69 -8.82
CA SER A 47 -0.32 -6.39 -8.71
C SER A 47 -0.41 -5.84 -7.28
N ILE A 48 0.52 -4.95 -6.92
CA ILE A 48 0.48 -4.33 -5.59
C ILE A 48 -0.70 -3.36 -5.49
N VAL A 49 -1.35 -3.27 -4.35
CA VAL A 49 -2.43 -2.31 -4.09
C VAL A 49 -2.60 -2.14 -2.57
N MET A 50 -2.94 -0.93 -2.13
CA MET A 50 -3.31 -0.67 -0.74
C MET A 50 -4.74 -1.15 -0.46
N PRO A 51 -5.07 -1.53 0.78
CA PRO A 51 -6.38 -2.12 1.10
C PRO A 51 -7.57 -1.26 0.66
N GLU A 52 -7.51 0.05 0.91
CA GLU A 52 -8.59 0.98 0.56
C GLU A 52 -8.75 1.18 -0.94
N ALA A 53 -7.70 0.95 -1.72
CA ALA A 53 -7.66 1.08 -3.17
C ALA A 53 -8.05 -0.23 -3.89
N LYS A 54 -8.08 -1.36 -3.17
CA LYS A 54 -8.24 -2.70 -3.74
C LYS A 54 -9.64 -2.98 -4.29
N PRO A 55 -10.77 -2.61 -3.65
CA PRO A 55 -12.08 -3.01 -4.16
C PRO A 55 -12.37 -2.49 -5.57
N LEU A 56 -11.94 -1.27 -5.89
CA LEU A 56 -12.03 -0.75 -7.26
C LEU A 56 -11.23 -1.60 -8.26
N ALA A 57 -10.02 -2.05 -7.89
CA ALA A 57 -9.23 -2.93 -8.74
C ALA A 57 -9.92 -4.29 -8.95
N VAL A 58 -10.55 -4.84 -7.89
CA VAL A 58 -11.34 -6.08 -7.99
C VAL A 58 -12.48 -5.93 -8.98
N GLN A 59 -13.24 -4.84 -8.90
CA GLN A 59 -14.33 -4.56 -9.81
C GLN A 59 -13.84 -4.47 -11.26
N ILE A 60 -12.90 -3.56 -11.54
CA ILE A 60 -12.44 -3.27 -12.91
C ILE A 60 -11.82 -4.50 -13.57
N VAL A 61 -10.95 -5.21 -12.87
CA VAL A 61 -10.32 -6.43 -13.41
C VAL A 61 -11.38 -7.48 -13.69
N LYS A 62 -12.35 -7.66 -12.78
CA LYS A 62 -13.43 -8.62 -12.98
C LYS A 62 -14.29 -8.28 -14.21
N GLU A 63 -14.67 -7.03 -14.37
CA GLU A 63 -15.52 -6.56 -15.47
C GLU A 63 -14.81 -6.64 -16.82
N GLN A 64 -13.55 -6.22 -16.90
CA GLN A 64 -12.81 -6.19 -18.15
C GLN A 64 -12.26 -7.57 -18.58
N THR A 65 -11.96 -8.46 -17.62
CA THR A 65 -11.20 -9.70 -17.91
C THR A 65 -11.85 -10.98 -17.41
N GLY A 66 -12.82 -10.89 -16.50
CA GLY A 66 -13.41 -12.04 -15.83
C GLY A 66 -12.58 -12.64 -14.70
N GLU A 67 -11.31 -12.25 -14.55
CA GLU A 67 -10.41 -12.72 -13.49
C GLU A 67 -10.75 -12.10 -12.13
N GLN A 68 -10.40 -12.81 -11.04
CA GLN A 68 -10.58 -12.30 -9.68
C GLN A 68 -9.27 -11.69 -9.19
N PHE A 69 -9.22 -10.36 -9.11
CA PHE A 69 -8.03 -9.69 -8.62
C PHE A 69 -7.80 -9.97 -7.12
N GLU A 70 -6.63 -10.51 -6.79
CA GLU A 70 -6.27 -10.84 -5.41
C GLU A 70 -5.50 -9.70 -4.74
N GLY A 71 -4.68 -8.99 -5.50
CA GLY A 71 -3.78 -7.94 -5.01
C GLY A 71 -2.63 -8.49 -4.16
N LYS A 72 -1.55 -7.71 -4.08
CA LYS A 72 -0.43 -7.93 -3.15
C LYS A 72 -0.23 -6.68 -2.30
N ARG A 73 0.24 -6.86 -1.06
CA ARG A 73 0.64 -5.72 -0.22
C ARG A 73 1.73 -4.91 -0.93
N CYS A 74 1.62 -3.58 -0.86
CA CYS A 74 2.65 -2.68 -1.35
C CYS A 74 3.98 -2.94 -0.64
N GLY A 75 5.00 -3.33 -1.40
CA GLY A 75 6.39 -3.33 -0.99
C GLY A 75 7.14 -2.12 -1.56
N ARG A 76 8.42 -1.98 -1.24
CA ARG A 76 9.30 -0.95 -1.84
C ARG A 76 9.76 -1.38 -3.24
N LEU A 77 8.81 -1.42 -4.15
CA LEU A 77 8.99 -1.71 -5.57
C LEU A 77 8.14 -0.73 -6.40
N GLY A 78 8.54 -0.43 -7.62
CA GLY A 78 7.89 0.64 -8.37
C GLY A 78 8.14 2.02 -7.74
N ASP A 79 7.60 3.06 -8.35
CA ASP A 79 7.67 4.42 -7.79
C ASP A 79 6.65 4.60 -6.64
N GLN A 80 6.88 3.87 -5.53
CA GLN A 80 6.06 3.85 -4.31
C GLN A 80 6.54 4.87 -3.25
N SER A 81 7.07 6.02 -3.67
CA SER A 81 7.69 7.04 -2.80
C SER A 81 6.69 7.95 -2.06
N PHE A 82 5.40 7.64 -2.11
CA PHE A 82 4.33 8.54 -1.69
C PHE A 82 3.65 8.15 -0.36
N TRP A 83 4.11 7.09 0.30
CA TRP A 83 3.51 6.61 1.55
C TRP A 83 3.58 7.65 2.68
N ASN A 84 4.67 8.41 2.73
CA ASN A 84 4.85 9.49 3.70
C ASN A 84 3.95 10.68 3.47
N VAL A 85 3.68 10.99 2.20
CA VAL A 85 2.66 11.96 1.83
C VAL A 85 1.29 11.49 2.32
N GLY A 86 1.11 10.17 2.47
CA GLY A 86 -0.11 9.50 2.91
C GLY A 86 -1.02 9.13 1.75
N LEU A 87 -0.47 8.96 0.53
CA LEU A 87 -1.28 8.65 -0.64
C LEU A 87 -1.62 7.16 -0.67
N SER A 88 -2.91 6.85 -0.82
CA SER A 88 -3.37 5.54 -1.23
C SER A 88 -2.74 5.18 -2.58
N SER A 89 -2.38 3.91 -2.77
CA SER A 89 -1.68 3.49 -3.98
C SER A 89 -2.28 2.25 -4.61
N ALA A 90 -2.35 2.27 -5.94
CA ALA A 90 -2.74 1.14 -6.76
C ALA A 90 -1.66 0.86 -7.81
N PHE A 91 -1.37 -0.42 -7.97
CA PHE A 91 -0.52 -1.00 -9.00
C PHE A 91 0.95 -0.59 -8.94
N ALA A 92 1.72 -1.23 -9.81
CA ALA A 92 3.04 -0.85 -10.29
C ALA A 92 3.26 -1.67 -11.57
N SER A 93 3.96 -2.79 -11.47
CA SER A 93 3.91 -3.84 -12.49
C SER A 93 2.56 -4.55 -12.42
N PHE A 94 1.58 -4.08 -13.22
CA PHE A 94 0.20 -4.59 -13.23
C PHE A 94 0.15 -6.04 -13.71
N SER A 95 0.53 -6.28 -14.97
CA SER A 95 0.60 -7.60 -15.57
C SER A 95 2.01 -8.18 -15.43
N ARG A 96 2.10 -9.49 -15.15
CA ARG A 96 3.37 -10.17 -14.86
C ARG A 96 3.38 -11.57 -15.46
N GLN A 97 4.57 -12.17 -15.51
CA GLN A 97 4.71 -13.57 -15.88
C GLN A 97 4.20 -14.48 -14.76
N LYS A 98 3.47 -15.55 -15.11
CA LYS A 98 3.12 -16.62 -14.16
C LYS A 98 4.33 -17.50 -13.90
N LYS A 99 4.56 -17.85 -12.63
CA LYS A 99 5.51 -18.93 -12.30
C LYS A 99 4.97 -20.26 -12.83
N ARG A 100 5.86 -21.10 -13.35
CA ARG A 100 5.58 -22.42 -13.88
C ARG A 100 6.42 -23.47 -13.18
N MET A 101 5.98 -24.73 -13.20
CA MET A 101 6.79 -25.85 -12.73
C MET A 101 7.98 -26.06 -13.67
N LEU A 102 9.19 -25.89 -13.16
CA LEU A 102 10.42 -26.06 -13.94
C LEU A 102 10.89 -27.53 -13.92
N PRO A 103 11.76 -27.96 -14.86
CA PRO A 103 12.29 -29.32 -14.89
C PRO A 103 13.01 -29.77 -13.61
N ASN A 104 13.45 -28.83 -12.77
CA ASN A 104 14.08 -29.08 -11.48
C ASN A 104 13.08 -29.25 -10.32
N GLY A 105 11.78 -29.33 -10.61
CA GLY A 105 10.71 -29.53 -9.62
C GLY A 105 10.37 -28.30 -8.79
N LYS A 106 10.86 -27.10 -9.16
CA LYS A 106 10.57 -25.84 -8.46
C LYS A 106 9.68 -24.95 -9.31
N MET A 107 8.80 -24.20 -8.65
CA MET A 107 8.06 -23.11 -9.29
C MET A 107 8.99 -21.94 -9.58
N GLY A 108 9.02 -21.47 -10.82
CA GLY A 108 9.86 -20.34 -11.23
C GLY A 108 9.58 -19.87 -12.65
N PHE A 109 10.52 -19.12 -13.22
CA PHE A 109 10.44 -18.65 -14.60
C PHE A 109 11.34 -19.49 -15.50
N GLU A 110 10.91 -19.68 -16.74
CA GLU A 110 11.73 -20.35 -17.75
C GLU A 110 13.03 -19.57 -18.00
N ARG A 111 14.07 -20.27 -18.48
CA ARG A 111 15.38 -19.66 -18.72
C ARG A 111 15.25 -18.48 -19.69
N GLY A 112 15.78 -17.32 -19.30
CA GLY A 112 15.69 -16.10 -20.09
C GLY A 112 14.42 -15.27 -19.85
N ASN A 113 13.53 -15.73 -18.96
CA ASN A 113 12.36 -15.00 -18.51
C ASN A 113 12.48 -14.59 -17.03
N SER A 114 11.71 -13.60 -16.61
CA SER A 114 11.68 -13.05 -15.25
C SER A 114 10.23 -12.70 -14.86
N GLU A 115 9.98 -12.20 -13.65
CA GLU A 115 8.62 -11.79 -13.26
C GLU A 115 8.07 -10.68 -14.16
N LEU A 116 8.91 -9.75 -14.61
CA LEU A 116 8.52 -8.60 -15.44
C LEU A 116 8.72 -8.84 -16.95
N GLY A 117 9.08 -10.07 -17.33
CA GLY A 117 9.20 -10.47 -18.74
C GLY A 117 10.59 -10.91 -19.17
N PRO A 118 10.70 -11.39 -20.41
CA PRO A 118 11.96 -11.79 -21.02
C PRO A 118 12.83 -10.58 -21.31
N GLY A 119 14.14 -10.73 -21.10
CA GLY A 119 15.10 -9.66 -21.35
C GLY A 119 15.09 -8.52 -20.33
N TRP A 120 14.21 -8.53 -19.32
CA TRP A 120 14.14 -7.49 -18.29
C TRP A 120 15.52 -7.17 -17.69
N HIS A 121 15.90 -5.88 -17.70
CA HIS A 121 17.22 -5.38 -17.28
C HIS A 121 18.41 -5.96 -18.07
N THR A 122 18.21 -6.31 -19.34
CA THR A 122 19.29 -6.71 -20.26
C THR A 122 19.20 -5.92 -21.57
N PRO A 123 20.24 -5.92 -22.43
CA PRO A 123 20.16 -5.34 -23.78
C PRO A 123 19.09 -5.98 -24.68
N ASP A 124 18.52 -7.12 -24.28
CA ASP A 124 17.43 -7.79 -25.00
C ASP A 124 16.03 -7.27 -24.62
N ASP A 125 15.92 -6.31 -23.70
CA ASP A 125 14.67 -5.61 -23.36
C ASP A 125 14.23 -4.70 -24.53
N LEU A 126 13.56 -5.32 -25.52
CA LEU A 126 13.25 -4.74 -26.82
C LEU A 126 11.77 -4.92 -27.17
N GLU A 127 11.27 -4.10 -28.10
CA GLU A 127 9.87 -4.09 -28.56
C GLU A 127 9.32 -5.48 -28.95
N LYS A 128 10.17 -6.39 -29.44
CA LYS A 128 9.76 -7.76 -29.78
C LYS A 128 9.10 -8.50 -28.60
N HIS A 129 9.39 -8.11 -27.36
CA HIS A 129 8.82 -8.70 -26.15
C HIS A 129 7.49 -8.05 -25.74
N ILE A 130 7.00 -7.05 -26.45
CA ILE A 130 5.71 -6.40 -26.22
C ILE A 130 4.62 -7.08 -27.07
N ASP A 131 3.49 -7.37 -26.44
CA ASP A 131 2.26 -7.82 -27.08
C ASP A 131 1.25 -6.65 -27.12
N PRO A 132 0.83 -6.18 -28.31
CA PRO A 132 -0.13 -5.09 -28.43
C PRO A 132 -1.47 -5.34 -27.71
N ASN A 133 -1.93 -6.59 -27.63
CA ASN A 133 -3.19 -6.93 -26.95
C ASN A 133 -3.03 -6.84 -25.43
N ASN A 134 -1.91 -7.30 -24.89
CA ASN A 134 -1.62 -7.15 -23.46
C ASN A 134 -1.45 -5.66 -23.12
N LEU A 135 -0.73 -4.90 -23.95
CA LEU A 135 -0.56 -3.47 -23.73
C LEU A 135 -1.91 -2.74 -23.72
N LEU A 136 -2.79 -3.06 -24.68
CA LEU A 136 -4.14 -2.50 -24.72
C LEU A 136 -4.97 -2.89 -23.50
N ARG A 137 -4.93 -4.15 -23.07
CA ARG A 137 -5.63 -4.61 -21.86
C ARG A 137 -5.16 -3.84 -20.63
N ASP A 138 -3.85 -3.80 -20.40
CA ASP A 138 -3.27 -3.15 -19.23
C ASP A 138 -3.60 -1.65 -19.23
N ALA A 139 -3.52 -0.99 -20.40
CA ALA A 139 -3.89 0.40 -20.57
C ALA A 139 -5.38 0.67 -20.29
N LYS A 140 -6.28 -0.24 -20.70
CA LYS A 140 -7.71 -0.12 -20.40
C LYS A 140 -8.02 -0.27 -18.91
N ILE A 141 -7.35 -1.19 -18.21
CA ILE A 141 -7.55 -1.40 -16.77
C ILE A 141 -7.03 -0.21 -15.98
N VAL A 142 -5.79 0.20 -16.23
CA VAL A 142 -5.20 1.37 -15.56
C VAL A 142 -5.95 2.65 -15.92
N GLY A 143 -6.33 2.79 -17.20
CA GLY A 143 -7.12 3.92 -17.70
C GLY A 143 -8.49 4.02 -17.02
N GLU A 144 -9.22 2.91 -16.91
CA GLU A 144 -10.50 2.90 -16.19
C GLU A 144 -10.30 3.26 -14.71
N TYR A 145 -9.30 2.69 -14.04
CA TYR A 145 -9.03 3.01 -12.63
C TYR A 145 -8.77 4.50 -12.43
N VAL A 146 -7.93 5.10 -13.28
CA VAL A 146 -7.66 6.55 -13.28
C VAL A 146 -8.93 7.34 -13.55
N MET A 147 -9.70 6.97 -14.57
CA MET A 147 -10.91 7.69 -14.95
C MET A 147 -11.97 7.62 -13.85
N THR A 148 -12.22 6.46 -13.24
CA THR A 148 -13.16 6.33 -12.13
C THR A 148 -12.76 7.22 -10.95
N CYS A 149 -11.47 7.27 -10.58
CA CYS A 149 -11.02 8.20 -9.54
C CYS A 149 -11.23 9.69 -9.90
N LEU A 150 -11.27 10.05 -11.18
CA LEU A 150 -11.43 11.43 -11.65
C LEU A 150 -12.89 11.83 -11.90
N THR A 151 -13.78 10.87 -12.15
CA THR A 151 -15.15 11.15 -12.60
C THR A 151 -16.23 10.77 -11.60
N GLU A 152 -15.95 9.88 -10.65
CA GLU A 152 -16.92 9.56 -9.60
C GLU A 152 -17.15 10.77 -8.68
N GLN A 153 -18.40 10.96 -8.28
CA GLN A 153 -18.82 12.03 -7.37
C GLN A 153 -18.13 11.90 -6.00
N VAL A 154 -17.97 10.65 -5.55
CA VAL A 154 -17.26 10.31 -4.32
C VAL A 154 -16.02 9.50 -4.69
N ILE A 155 -14.87 9.88 -4.13
CA ILE A 155 -13.60 9.20 -4.34
C ILE A 155 -13.77 7.69 -3.99
N PRO A 156 -13.46 6.77 -4.91
CA PRO A 156 -13.73 5.34 -4.76
C PRO A 156 -12.66 4.66 -3.88
N MET A 157 -12.52 5.11 -2.64
CA MET A 157 -11.60 4.58 -1.64
C MET A 157 -12.36 4.01 -0.46
N HIS A 158 -12.08 2.75 -0.16
CA HIS A 158 -12.77 1.91 0.81
C HIS A 158 -12.00 1.88 2.13
N LEU A 159 -12.12 2.96 2.90
CA LEU A 159 -11.32 3.17 4.11
C LEU A 159 -11.52 2.09 5.18
N GLU A 160 -12.69 1.46 5.22
CA GLU A 160 -13.00 0.32 6.06
C GLU A 160 -12.04 -0.84 5.81
N CYS A 161 -11.62 -1.06 4.55
CA CYS A 161 -10.63 -2.08 4.22
C CYS A 161 -9.25 -1.79 4.83
N ALA A 162 -8.85 -0.51 4.89
CA ALA A 162 -7.58 -0.11 5.49
C ALA A 162 -7.60 -0.25 7.02
N VAL A 163 -8.68 0.17 7.68
CA VAL A 163 -8.81 0.01 9.14
C VAL A 163 -8.92 -1.47 9.54
N ALA A 164 -9.61 -2.29 8.74
CA ALA A 164 -9.66 -3.73 8.95
C ALA A 164 -8.25 -4.37 8.86
N GLU A 165 -7.44 -4.00 7.86
CA GLU A 165 -6.05 -4.48 7.77
C GLU A 165 -5.22 -4.02 8.97
N ILE A 166 -5.27 -2.72 9.32
CA ILE A 166 -4.56 -2.20 10.50
C ILE A 166 -4.93 -2.96 11.77
N THR A 167 -6.23 -3.21 11.98
CA THR A 167 -6.73 -3.96 13.15
C THR A 167 -6.17 -5.38 13.16
N SER A 168 -6.22 -6.08 12.02
CA SER A 168 -5.68 -7.44 11.91
C SER A 168 -4.17 -7.50 12.14
N GLU A 169 -3.42 -6.52 11.63
CA GLU A 169 -1.96 -6.46 11.84
C GLU A 169 -1.60 -6.10 13.28
N LEU A 170 -2.37 -5.24 13.96
CA LEU A 170 -2.20 -4.98 15.39
C LEU A 170 -2.42 -6.24 16.23
N GLU A 171 -3.44 -7.05 15.90
CA GLU A 171 -3.69 -8.33 16.57
C GLU A 171 -2.54 -9.32 16.36
N LYS A 172 -1.96 -9.38 15.15
CA LYS A 172 -0.77 -10.19 14.87
C LYS A 172 0.45 -9.71 15.67
N TRP A 173 0.67 -8.40 15.75
CA TRP A 173 1.76 -7.83 16.55
C TRP A 173 1.58 -8.10 18.05
N ALA A 174 0.36 -7.99 18.57
CA ALA A 174 0.06 -8.31 19.96
C ALA A 174 0.30 -9.79 20.27
N ALA A 175 -0.16 -10.69 19.39
CA ALA A 175 0.09 -12.12 19.52
C ALA A 175 1.59 -12.44 19.48
N LEU A 176 2.36 -11.76 18.62
CA LEU A 176 3.80 -11.93 18.52
C LEU A 176 4.54 -11.40 19.77
N ALA A 177 4.13 -10.26 20.30
CA ALA A 177 4.75 -9.64 21.47
C ALA A 177 4.45 -10.39 22.77
N GLY A 178 3.27 -11.02 22.88
CA GLY A 178 2.83 -11.68 24.10
C GLY A 178 2.83 -10.72 25.30
N ASP A 179 3.40 -11.15 26.42
CA ASP A 179 3.51 -10.37 27.65
C ASP A 179 4.59 -9.27 27.61
N LYS A 180 5.41 -9.23 26.55
CA LYS A 180 6.56 -8.32 26.46
C LYS A 180 6.14 -6.88 26.14
N PHE A 181 5.05 -6.70 25.40
CA PHE A 181 4.53 -5.39 25.02
C PHE A 181 3.02 -5.43 24.77
N ASP A 182 2.28 -4.55 25.44
CA ASP A 182 0.82 -4.51 25.41
C ASP A 182 0.27 -3.54 24.34
N LEU A 183 -0.63 -4.07 23.50
CA LEU A 183 -1.32 -3.39 22.41
C LEU A 183 -2.85 -3.41 22.55
N ASP A 184 -3.41 -3.92 23.65
CA ASP A 184 -4.86 -4.18 23.79
C ASP A 184 -5.71 -2.91 23.61
N ASP A 185 -5.34 -1.81 24.27
CA ASP A 185 -6.00 -0.50 24.11
C ASP A 185 -5.90 0.02 22.66
N THR A 186 -4.78 -0.24 21.98
CA THR A 186 -4.57 0.17 20.58
C THR A 186 -5.52 -0.60 19.64
N ILE A 187 -5.65 -1.91 19.87
CA ILE A 187 -6.56 -2.78 19.09
C ILE A 187 -8.00 -2.35 19.29
N GLU A 188 -8.42 -2.11 20.53
CA GLU A 188 -9.79 -1.67 20.84
C GLU A 188 -10.11 -0.33 20.16
N ARG A 189 -9.20 0.65 20.23
CA ARG A 189 -9.34 1.92 19.49
C ARG A 189 -9.46 1.72 17.98
N SER A 190 -8.70 0.77 17.42
CA SER A 190 -8.77 0.44 15.98
C SER A 190 -10.11 -0.19 15.60
N LYS A 191 -10.67 -1.08 16.44
CA LYS A 191 -12.00 -1.66 16.27
C LYS A 191 -13.11 -0.60 16.31
N GLN A 192 -13.01 0.34 17.25
CA GLN A 192 -13.93 1.47 17.35
C GLN A 192 -13.86 2.37 16.11
N LEU A 193 -12.64 2.65 15.64
CA LEU A 193 -12.44 3.39 14.39
C LEU A 193 -13.08 2.66 13.20
N ASN A 194 -12.94 1.32 13.13
CA ASN A 194 -13.51 0.52 12.04
C ASN A 194 -15.03 0.72 11.95
N GLY A 195 -15.75 0.55 13.07
CA GLY A 195 -17.20 0.73 13.09
C GLY A 195 -17.64 2.16 12.73
N LYS A 196 -16.86 3.19 13.11
CA LYS A 196 -17.16 4.57 12.70
C LYS A 196 -16.89 4.82 11.23
N VAL A 197 -15.83 4.22 10.67
CA VAL A 197 -15.54 4.34 9.23
C VAL A 197 -16.61 3.63 8.42
N GLU A 198 -17.05 2.43 8.82
CA GLU A 198 -18.19 1.74 8.18
C GLU A 198 -19.44 2.62 8.17
N LEU A 199 -19.80 3.21 9.32
CA LEU A 199 -20.93 4.15 9.40
C LEU A 199 -20.73 5.37 8.48
N PHE A 200 -19.52 5.94 8.45
CA PHE A 200 -19.21 7.09 7.61
C PHE A 200 -19.34 6.79 6.12
N MET A 201 -18.91 5.60 5.68
CA MET A 201 -19.02 5.18 4.28
C MET A 201 -20.48 5.12 3.82
N ASP A 202 -21.40 4.72 4.70
CA ASP A 202 -22.84 4.66 4.43
C ASP A 202 -23.57 5.99 4.65
N THR A 203 -22.97 6.93 5.37
CA THR A 203 -23.62 8.22 5.69
C THR A 203 -23.74 9.10 4.44
N GLU A 204 -24.94 9.61 4.20
CA GLU A 204 -25.19 10.61 3.15
C GLU A 204 -24.66 11.98 3.59
N LEU A 205 -23.68 12.48 2.84
CA LEU A 205 -23.04 13.78 3.03
C LEU A 205 -22.89 14.45 1.67
N SER A 206 -22.67 15.77 1.64
CA SER A 206 -22.28 16.43 0.39
C SER A 206 -20.96 15.83 -0.14
N GLU A 207 -20.86 15.67 -1.47
CA GLU A 207 -19.68 15.11 -2.16
C GLU A 207 -18.37 15.74 -1.69
N SER A 208 -18.31 17.08 -1.59
CA SER A 208 -17.12 17.81 -1.13
C SER A 208 -16.67 17.39 0.26
N VAL A 209 -17.60 17.31 1.23
CA VAL A 209 -17.29 16.95 2.61
C VAL A 209 -16.85 15.48 2.70
N LYS A 210 -17.52 14.59 1.95
CA LYS A 210 -17.17 13.16 1.91
C LYS A 210 -15.78 12.95 1.33
N ASN A 211 -15.47 13.60 0.21
CA ASN A 211 -14.16 13.52 -0.45
C ASN A 211 -13.03 14.10 0.40
N GLU A 212 -13.24 15.28 1.01
CA GLU A 212 -12.25 15.88 1.89
C GLU A 212 -11.94 14.98 3.10
N CYS A 213 -12.98 14.40 3.71
CA CYS A 213 -12.82 13.46 4.81
C CYS A 213 -12.08 12.18 4.34
N ILE A 214 -12.42 11.63 3.17
CA ILE A 214 -11.77 10.45 2.60
C ILE A 214 -10.26 10.69 2.41
N LEU A 215 -9.88 11.82 1.80
CA LEU A 215 -8.48 12.16 1.58
C LEU A 215 -7.71 12.29 2.90
N LYS A 216 -8.28 13.00 3.87
CA LYS A 216 -7.64 13.21 5.18
C LYS A 216 -7.49 11.90 5.96
N LEU A 217 -8.50 11.02 5.95
CA LEU A 217 -8.43 9.71 6.58
C LEU A 217 -7.39 8.82 5.91
N SER A 218 -7.36 8.77 4.57
CA SER A 218 -6.31 8.10 3.79
C SER A 218 -4.91 8.48 4.29
N ARG A 219 -4.64 9.77 4.53
CA ARG A 219 -3.33 10.23 5.03
C ARG A 219 -2.93 9.63 6.35
N LEU A 220 -3.88 9.52 7.28
CA LEU A 220 -3.65 9.01 8.64
C LEU A 220 -3.46 7.49 8.60
N LEU A 221 -4.29 6.78 7.84
CA LEU A 221 -4.26 5.32 7.75
C LEU A 221 -3.02 4.82 7.01
N THR A 222 -2.66 5.44 5.89
CA THR A 222 -1.41 5.10 5.18
C THR A 222 -0.18 5.36 6.06
N ALA A 223 -0.17 6.45 6.83
CA ALA A 223 0.93 6.74 7.75
C ALA A 223 1.09 5.65 8.82
N ILE A 224 -0.01 5.18 9.44
CA ILE A 224 0.03 4.07 10.39
C ILE A 224 0.61 2.81 9.74
N ASN A 225 0.13 2.48 8.55
CA ASN A 225 0.32 1.15 7.97
C ASN A 225 1.66 0.98 7.23
N PHE A 226 2.26 2.07 6.73
CA PHE A 226 3.41 2.02 5.81
C PHE A 226 4.61 2.89 6.21
N THR A 227 4.59 3.58 7.37
CA THR A 227 5.70 4.45 7.79
C THR A 227 6.22 4.11 9.19
N ARG A 228 7.49 4.41 9.49
CA ARG A 228 8.13 4.27 10.80
C ARG A 228 7.86 5.46 11.74
N GLY A 229 6.75 6.16 11.54
CA GLY A 229 6.29 7.26 12.41
C GLY A 229 6.75 8.66 11.98
N SER A 230 7.68 8.77 11.02
CA SER A 230 8.03 10.04 10.38
C SER A 230 7.47 10.09 8.97
N ILE A 231 6.66 11.11 8.70
CA ILE A 231 6.11 11.37 7.36
C ILE A 231 7.00 12.29 6.52
N TYR A 232 8.23 12.59 6.97
CA TYR A 232 9.14 13.53 6.30
C TYR A 232 10.37 12.85 5.69
N GLY A 233 10.44 11.51 5.68
CA GLY A 233 11.59 10.79 5.15
C GLY A 233 11.20 9.44 4.57
N ASN A 234 11.54 9.21 3.31
CA ASN A 234 11.18 7.99 2.58
C ASN A 234 11.67 6.72 3.27
N GLU A 235 10.79 5.72 3.33
CA GLU A 235 11.18 4.39 3.81
C GLU A 235 12.32 3.84 2.91
N PRO A 236 13.36 3.23 3.51
CA PRO A 236 14.43 2.59 2.75
C PRO A 236 13.84 1.62 1.73
N ALA A 237 14.49 1.46 0.57
CA ALA A 237 14.07 0.52 -0.46
C ALA A 237 14.39 -0.94 -0.06
N LEU A 238 13.79 -1.38 1.04
CA LEU A 238 13.90 -2.68 1.69
C LEU A 238 12.48 -3.21 1.98
N PRO A 239 12.32 -4.52 2.18
CA PRO A 239 11.09 -5.05 2.76
C PRO A 239 10.77 -4.35 4.08
N ILE A 240 9.49 -4.00 4.26
CA ILE A 240 8.97 -3.43 5.49
C ILE A 240 7.80 -4.26 5.98
N ASP A 241 7.64 -4.34 7.29
CA ASP A 241 6.47 -4.98 7.90
C ASP A 241 5.24 -4.09 7.73
N ALA A 242 4.06 -4.67 7.93
CA ALA A 242 2.88 -3.88 8.18
C ALA A 242 2.99 -3.17 9.53
N ILE A 243 2.58 -1.89 9.58
CA ILE A 243 2.76 -1.04 10.76
C ILE A 243 4.23 -1.04 11.22
N PRO A 244 5.18 -0.60 10.37
CA PRO A 244 6.61 -0.84 10.56
C PRO A 244 7.19 -0.10 11.77
N VAL A 245 6.44 0.80 12.43
CA VAL A 245 6.80 1.35 13.74
C VAL A 245 6.91 0.27 14.82
N LEU A 246 6.24 -0.87 14.63
CA LEU A 246 6.20 -2.00 15.57
C LEU A 246 7.27 -3.07 15.29
N SER A 247 8.04 -2.96 14.20
CA SER A 247 9.15 -3.86 13.89
C SER A 247 10.16 -4.08 15.04
N PRO A 248 10.41 -3.13 15.98
CA PRO A 248 11.25 -3.39 17.14
C PRO A 248 10.75 -4.54 18.04
N ILE A 249 9.48 -4.98 17.92
CA ILE A 249 8.96 -6.18 18.59
C ILE A 249 9.80 -7.40 18.22
N HIS A 250 10.25 -7.55 16.97
CA HIS A 250 11.11 -8.66 16.57
C HIS A 250 12.37 -8.77 17.42
N LYS A 251 13.03 -7.63 17.70
CA LYS A 251 14.20 -7.61 18.57
C LYS A 251 13.80 -7.81 20.03
N LEU A 252 12.68 -7.26 20.48
CA LEU A 252 12.21 -7.42 21.87
C LEU A 252 11.95 -8.89 22.25
N ILE A 253 11.45 -9.71 21.32
CA ILE A 253 11.13 -11.12 21.57
C ILE A 253 12.29 -12.09 21.27
N ASP A 254 13.35 -11.62 20.61
CA ASP A 254 14.52 -12.44 20.32
C ASP A 254 15.25 -12.80 21.62
N GLN A 255 15.48 -14.10 21.83
CA GLN A 255 16.17 -14.63 22.99
C GLN A 255 17.63 -14.18 23.08
N ASN A 256 18.22 -13.73 21.96
CA ASN A 256 19.60 -13.25 21.90
C ASN A 256 19.72 -11.75 22.19
N THR A 257 18.61 -11.04 22.42
CA THR A 257 18.65 -9.61 22.73
C THR A 257 19.26 -9.38 24.10
N ALA A 258 20.30 -8.54 24.14
CA ALA A 258 20.97 -8.19 25.39
C ALA A 258 19.99 -7.49 26.36
N GLU A 259 20.00 -7.88 27.64
CA GLU A 259 19.07 -7.33 28.65
C GLU A 259 19.14 -5.80 28.76
N VAL A 260 20.33 -5.23 28.52
CA VAL A 260 20.57 -3.77 28.52
C VAL A 260 19.81 -3.02 27.41
N ASP A 261 19.48 -3.70 26.31
CA ASP A 261 18.75 -3.11 25.17
C ASP A 261 17.23 -3.09 25.39
N ILE A 262 16.70 -3.96 26.25
CA ILE A 262 15.25 -4.14 26.45
C ILE A 262 14.54 -2.85 26.87
N PRO A 263 15.04 -2.04 27.82
CA PRO A 263 14.38 -0.79 28.19
C PRO A 263 14.30 0.21 27.03
N ALA A 264 15.34 0.28 26.18
CA ALA A 264 15.36 1.16 25.01
C ALA A 264 14.32 0.73 23.97
N LEU A 265 14.21 -0.58 23.70
CA LEU A 265 13.19 -1.14 22.82
C LEU A 265 11.77 -0.87 23.33
N LYS A 266 11.52 -1.03 24.63
CA LYS A 266 10.21 -0.72 25.23
C LYS A 266 9.87 0.76 25.12
N LEU A 267 10.85 1.65 25.27
CA LEU A 267 10.65 3.09 25.10
C LEU A 267 10.33 3.45 23.64
N GLU A 268 11.03 2.84 22.68
CA GLU A 268 10.75 3.00 21.25
C GLU A 268 9.33 2.52 20.92
N LEU A 269 8.95 1.33 21.39
CA LEU A 269 7.62 0.78 21.19
C LEU A 269 6.50 1.60 21.85
N LEU A 270 6.78 2.20 23.02
CA LEU A 270 5.83 3.13 23.65
C LEU A 270 5.57 4.35 22.76
N ARG A 271 6.60 4.91 22.12
CA ARG A 271 6.46 6.02 21.17
C ARG A 271 5.72 5.60 19.90
N ALA A 272 6.00 4.39 19.42
CA ALA A 272 5.27 3.77 18.31
C ALA A 272 3.77 3.62 18.62
N ARG A 273 3.42 3.10 19.80
CA ARG A 273 2.03 3.03 20.27
C ARG A 273 1.36 4.40 20.34
N ASN A 274 2.08 5.40 20.86
CA ASN A 274 1.57 6.78 20.90
C ASN A 274 1.32 7.34 19.49
N PHE A 275 2.21 7.08 18.53
CA PHE A 275 2.01 7.47 17.14
C PHE A 275 0.74 6.84 16.54
N ILE A 276 0.54 5.53 16.73
CA ILE A 276 -0.65 4.82 16.23
C ILE A 276 -1.91 5.40 16.89
N ASN A 277 -1.94 5.45 18.22
CA ASN A 277 -3.10 5.93 18.98
C ASN A 277 -3.44 7.40 18.67
N HIS A 278 -2.43 8.23 18.42
CA HIS A 278 -2.65 9.62 18.04
C HIS A 278 -3.29 9.74 16.65
N ASN A 279 -2.82 8.99 15.66
CA ASN A 279 -3.43 8.99 14.32
C ASN A 279 -4.85 8.41 14.35
N ILE A 280 -5.11 7.36 15.13
CA ILE A 280 -6.47 6.83 15.35
C ILE A 280 -7.36 7.89 16.02
N LYS A 281 -6.84 8.64 17.00
CA LYS A 281 -7.60 9.74 17.63
C LYS A 281 -7.94 10.83 16.61
N LEU A 282 -6.97 11.27 15.79
CA LEU A 282 -7.20 12.28 14.76
C LEU A 282 -8.25 11.83 13.74
N ALA A 283 -8.23 10.56 13.36
CA ALA A 283 -9.23 9.97 12.47
C ALA A 283 -10.64 9.99 13.11
N ASN A 284 -10.75 9.60 14.39
CA ASN A 284 -11.99 9.69 15.15
C ASN A 284 -12.51 11.13 15.29
N ASP A 285 -11.64 12.08 15.65
CA ASP A 285 -12.02 13.49 15.81
C ASP A 285 -12.54 14.07 14.47
N LEU A 286 -11.91 13.69 13.35
CA LEU A 286 -12.34 14.10 12.01
C LEU A 286 -13.71 13.54 11.67
N LEU A 287 -13.92 12.24 11.86
CA LEU A 287 -15.21 11.57 11.67
C LEU A 287 -16.31 12.20 12.52
N ASP A 288 -16.03 12.43 13.80
CA ASP A 288 -16.94 13.07 14.75
C ASP A 288 -17.22 14.53 14.40
N SER A 289 -16.37 15.20 13.62
CA SER A 289 -16.62 16.56 13.16
C SER A 289 -17.55 16.63 11.95
N VAL A 290 -17.59 15.57 11.15
CA VAL A 290 -18.30 15.48 9.87
C VAL A 290 -19.66 14.80 10.01
N MET A 291 -19.79 13.83 10.93
CA MET A 291 -21.03 13.07 11.17
C MET A 291 -21.90 13.65 12.31
N LYS A 292 -21.79 14.94 12.61
CA LYS A 292 -22.67 15.64 13.58
C LYS A 292 -24.04 15.93 13.00
#